data_AF-A0A3Q0IIE6-F1
#
_entry.id   AF-A0A3Q0IIE6-F1
#
_cell.length_a   1.000
_cell.length_b   1.000
_cell.length_c   1.000
_cell.angle_alpha   90.00
_cell.angle_beta   90.00
_cell.angle_gamma   90.00
#
_symmetry.space_group_name_H-M   'P 1'
#
loop_
_entity.id
_entity.type
_entity.pdbx_description
1 polymer ?
#
loop_
_entity_poly.entity_id
_entity_poly.type
_entity_poly.pdbx_seq_one_letter_code
_entity_poly.pdbx_strand_id
1 'polypeptide(L)'
;MSPVAVIRASKVTCKCHGVSGSCSMITCWQQLTPFREIELPYKTDAVIRASKVTCKCHGVSGSCSMITCWQQLTPFREIGEFLRDKYDSATEVRISKRGKLQVKNPRFSRPTVNDLVYIDESPNYCVRNPSLGSLGTQGRECNRTSRGLDSCHLLCCGRGYNTAKVTRTFRCRCKFHWCCHVQCQQCTEIVLLYNGSQLKFVTSTKFLGLMWDDKMNWSQHIQLIKNRALNSLNALKMVSCKKWGVRRSVLLRFYKSFTLPILDYGCFIYGSAKDHVLNKLNTVHHQ
;
A
#
# COMPACT_ATOMS: atom_id res chain seq x y z
N MET A 1 13.60 2.45 13.85
CA MET A 1 13.57 3.85 13.39
C MET A 1 14.70 4.58 14.09
N SER A 2 15.54 5.29 13.35
CA SER A 2 16.76 5.97 13.81
C SER A 2 16.47 7.15 14.77
N PRO A 3 17.43 7.54 15.62
CA PRO A 3 17.26 8.59 16.63
C PRO A 3 17.17 10.00 16.02
N VAL A 4 16.46 10.87 16.73
CA VAL A 4 16.32 12.31 16.46
C VAL A 4 17.67 13.00 16.68
N ALA A 5 18.23 13.61 15.63
CA ALA A 5 19.40 14.48 15.76
C ALA A 5 18.97 15.85 16.32
N VAL A 6 19.48 16.18 17.51
CA VAL A 6 19.35 17.51 18.12
C VAL A 6 20.24 18.49 17.35
N ILE A 7 19.63 19.46 16.67
CA ILE A 7 20.35 20.57 16.04
C ILE A 7 20.78 21.53 17.14
N ARG A 8 22.10 21.71 17.33
CA ARG A 8 22.65 22.73 18.23
C ARG A 8 22.32 24.13 17.70
N ALA A 9 21.89 24.99 18.62
CA ALA A 9 21.45 26.35 18.38
C ALA A 9 22.47 27.21 17.61
N SER A 10 21.99 27.94 16.61
CA SER A 10 22.70 29.02 15.93
C SER A 10 22.84 30.23 16.86
N LYS A 11 24.04 30.83 16.93
CA LYS A 11 24.28 32.06 17.71
C LYS A 11 23.43 33.20 17.13
N VAL A 12 22.59 33.80 17.97
CA VAL A 12 21.80 34.99 17.65
C VAL A 12 22.52 36.20 18.25
N THR A 13 22.88 37.18 17.42
CA THR A 13 23.42 38.46 17.87
C THR A 13 22.32 39.51 17.76
N CYS A 14 22.03 40.17 18.89
CA CYS A 14 21.00 41.19 18.99
C CYS A 14 21.65 42.55 19.23
N LYS A 15 21.15 43.58 18.56
CA LYS A 15 21.59 44.97 18.76
C LYS A 15 20.42 45.80 19.26
N CYS A 16 20.68 46.55 20.33
CA CYS A 16 19.74 47.48 20.94
C CYS A 16 19.82 48.83 20.21
N HIS A 17 18.67 49.40 19.86
CA HIS A 17 18.58 50.74 19.29
C HIS A 17 17.74 51.65 20.19
N GLY A 18 18.26 52.85 20.46
CA GLY A 18 17.63 53.91 21.23
C GLY A 18 18.57 55.11 21.36
N VAL A 19 18.01 56.32 21.53
CA VAL A 19 18.79 57.54 21.80
C VAL A 19 18.84 57.73 23.31
N SER A 20 20.03 58.01 23.85
CA SER A 20 20.30 58.24 25.28
C SER A 20 19.83 57.14 26.24
N GLY A 21 20.53 56.00 26.22
CA GLY A 21 20.58 55.08 27.37
C GLY A 21 19.35 54.20 27.65
N SER A 22 18.27 54.28 26.87
CA SER A 22 17.15 53.33 26.96
C SER A 22 17.01 52.52 25.67
N CYS A 23 16.94 51.19 25.78
CA CYS A 23 16.76 50.29 24.63
C CYS A 23 15.25 50.09 24.39
N SER A 24 14.69 50.85 23.45
CA SER A 24 13.27 50.79 23.09
C SER A 24 12.97 49.79 21.97
N MET A 25 14.00 49.34 21.21
CA MET A 25 13.87 48.29 20.21
C MET A 25 15.09 47.36 20.20
N ILE A 26 14.83 46.04 20.22
CA ILE A 26 15.84 45.00 20.02
C ILE A 26 15.62 44.43 18.62
N THR A 27 16.62 44.57 17.74
CA THR A 27 16.65 43.84 16.47
C THR A 27 17.72 42.75 16.55
N CYS A 28 17.28 41.50 16.48
CA CYS A 28 18.16 40.34 16.38
C CYS A 28 18.27 39.92 14.92
N TRP A 29 19.49 39.87 14.40
CA TRP A 29 19.74 39.42 13.03
C TRP A 29 20.41 38.05 13.09
N GLN A 30 19.81 37.07 12.41
CA GLN A 30 20.55 35.89 12.00
C GLN A 30 21.39 36.29 10.79
N GLN A 31 22.70 36.32 10.97
CA GLN A 31 23.64 36.61 9.89
C GLN A 31 23.66 35.39 8.94
N LEU A 32 22.78 35.41 7.93
CA LEU A 32 22.88 34.50 6.79
C LEU A 32 24.08 34.97 5.96
N THR A 33 25.17 34.21 6.04
CA THR A 33 26.39 34.46 5.26
C THR A 33 26.07 34.49 3.75
N PRO A 34 26.71 35.38 2.96
CA PRO A 34 26.41 35.52 1.53
C PRO A 34 26.70 34.23 0.78
N PHE A 35 25.85 33.89 -0.19
CA PHE A 35 26.04 32.85 -1.20
C PHE A 35 27.27 33.16 -2.09
N ARG A 36 28.48 32.95 -1.57
CA ARG A 36 29.67 32.65 -2.37
C ARG A 36 30.03 31.22 -2.09
N GLU A 37 30.03 30.40 -3.14
CA GLU A 37 30.57 29.04 -3.22
C GLU A 37 30.90 28.40 -1.86
N ILE A 38 29.88 27.86 -1.21
CA ILE A 38 30.14 26.69 -0.38
C ILE A 38 30.35 25.57 -1.40
N GLU A 39 31.59 25.38 -1.84
CA GLU A 39 32.03 24.05 -2.25
C GLU A 39 31.83 23.15 -1.03
N LEU A 40 30.62 22.59 -0.89
CA LEU A 40 30.38 21.53 0.08
C LEU A 40 31.31 20.39 -0.33
N PRO A 41 32.31 19.99 0.48
CA PRO A 41 33.30 18.97 0.09
C PRO A 41 32.69 17.57 -0.05
N TYR A 42 31.36 17.45 0.03
CA TYR A 42 30.63 16.21 -0.03
C TYR A 42 29.46 16.35 -0.98
N LYS A 43 29.72 15.99 -2.24
CA LYS A 43 28.75 15.72 -3.30
C LYS A 43 27.90 14.47 -2.99
N THR A 44 27.35 14.39 -1.77
CA THR A 44 26.66 13.20 -1.23
C THR A 44 25.27 13.50 -0.68
N ASP A 45 24.74 14.73 -0.83
CA ASP A 45 23.37 15.01 -0.42
C ASP A 45 22.37 14.32 -1.36
N ALA A 46 21.51 13.46 -0.79
CA ALA A 46 20.44 12.78 -1.51
C ALA A 46 19.42 13.80 -2.07
N VAL A 47 19.20 14.92 -1.37
CA VAL A 47 18.23 15.96 -1.74
C VAL A 47 18.69 16.71 -2.99
N ILE A 48 19.95 17.15 -3.00
CA ILE A 48 20.53 17.89 -4.14
C ILE A 48 20.62 17.00 -5.37
N ARG A 49 20.98 15.73 -5.21
CA ARG A 49 21.09 14.79 -6.34
C ARG A 49 19.74 14.36 -6.90
N ALA A 50 18.71 14.31 -6.06
CA ALA A 50 17.36 14.04 -6.50
C ALA A 50 16.71 15.28 -7.15
N SER A 51 17.33 16.46 -7.12
CA SER A 51 16.78 17.65 -7.79
C SER A 51 16.66 17.43 -9.31
N LYS A 52 15.63 18.01 -9.91
CA LYS A 52 15.32 17.86 -11.34
C LYS A 52 15.33 19.23 -12.00
N VAL A 53 15.83 19.29 -13.24
CA VAL A 53 15.67 20.48 -14.06
C VAL A 53 14.22 20.56 -14.49
N THR A 54 13.53 21.61 -14.06
CA THR A 54 12.15 21.89 -14.45
C THR A 54 12.14 23.11 -15.34
N CYS A 55 11.39 23.04 -16.43
CA CYS A 55 11.30 24.11 -17.40
C CYS A 55 9.86 24.62 -17.51
N LYS A 56 9.69 25.92 -17.67
CA LYS A 56 8.44 26.53 -18.11
C LYS A 56 8.60 27.08 -19.51
N CYS A 57 7.58 26.83 -20.31
CA CYS A 57 7.43 27.40 -21.63
C CYS A 57 6.73 28.74 -21.54
N HIS A 58 7.24 29.70 -22.30
CA HIS A 58 6.71 31.03 -22.47
C HIS A 58 6.45 31.22 -23.97
N GLY A 59 5.20 31.52 -24.31
CA GLY A 59 4.77 31.73 -25.69
C GLY A 59 3.27 31.95 -25.78
N VAL A 60 2.83 32.55 -26.88
CA VAL A 60 1.40 32.85 -27.12
C VAL A 60 0.62 31.54 -27.12
N SER A 61 -0.53 31.54 -26.43
CA SER A 61 -1.43 30.37 -26.31
C SER A 61 -0.79 29.10 -25.74
N GLY A 62 0.25 29.24 -24.90
CA GLY A 62 0.94 28.10 -24.29
C GLY A 62 1.99 27.44 -25.18
N SER A 63 2.42 28.10 -26.26
CA SER A 63 3.56 27.66 -27.06
C SER A 63 4.89 27.77 -26.30
N CYS A 64 5.89 26.97 -26.70
CA CYS A 64 7.24 26.94 -26.13
C CYS A 64 8.26 27.68 -27.01
N SER A 65 7.93 28.87 -27.52
CA SER A 65 8.87 29.65 -28.35
C SER A 65 10.06 30.18 -27.54
N MET A 66 9.85 30.44 -26.24
CA MET A 66 10.89 30.67 -25.26
C MET A 66 10.72 29.67 -24.12
N ILE A 67 11.83 29.15 -23.58
CA ILE A 67 11.81 28.21 -22.47
C ILE A 67 12.78 28.70 -21.39
N THR A 68 12.35 28.65 -20.14
CA THR A 68 13.17 28.97 -18.99
C THR A 68 13.22 27.76 -18.07
N CYS A 69 14.42 27.30 -17.75
CA CYS A 69 14.65 26.14 -16.90
C CYS A 69 15.39 26.52 -15.62
N TRP A 70 15.09 25.84 -14.51
CA TRP A 70 15.81 25.96 -13.24
C TRP A 70 15.92 24.60 -12.55
N GLN A 71 16.86 24.46 -11.63
CA GLN A 71 16.90 23.30 -10.74
C GLN A 71 15.80 23.43 -9.68
N GLN A 72 14.94 22.41 -9.60
CA GLN A 72 13.86 22.32 -8.63
C GLN A 72 14.06 21.08 -7.76
N LEU A 73 13.85 21.23 -6.46
CA LEU A 73 13.85 20.10 -5.54
C LEU A 73 12.73 19.13 -5.89
N THR A 74 13.03 17.83 -5.83
CA THR A 74 12.02 16.80 -5.99
C THR A 74 10.99 16.84 -4.87
N PRO A 75 9.76 16.36 -5.12
CA PRO A 75 8.80 16.15 -4.07
C PRO A 75 9.42 15.31 -2.94
N PHE A 76 9.24 15.75 -1.69
CA PHE A 76 9.85 15.10 -0.53
C PHE A 76 9.51 13.61 -0.41
N ARG A 77 8.35 13.19 -0.93
CA ARG A 77 7.96 11.79 -1.01
C ARG A 77 8.94 10.94 -1.82
N GLU A 78 9.39 11.42 -2.97
CA GLU A 78 10.36 10.70 -3.82
C GLU A 78 11.71 10.55 -3.09
N ILE A 79 12.14 11.60 -2.37
CA ILE A 79 13.34 11.57 -1.54
C ILE A 79 13.17 10.53 -0.41
N GLY A 80 12.01 10.50 0.22
CA GLY A 80 11.68 9.53 1.27
C GLY A 80 11.68 8.08 0.78
N GLU A 81 11.15 7.83 -0.41
CA GLU A 81 11.17 6.50 -1.06
C GLU A 81 12.62 6.10 -1.42
N PHE A 82 13.41 7.00 -2.00
CA PHE A 82 14.84 6.76 -2.26
C PHE A 82 15.63 6.40 -0.98
N LEU A 83 15.42 7.15 0.10
CA LEU A 83 16.07 6.87 1.39
C LEU A 83 15.55 5.59 2.05
N ARG A 84 14.28 5.22 1.80
CA ARG A 84 13.72 3.94 2.25
C ARG A 84 14.42 2.76 1.58
N ASP A 85 14.64 2.82 0.27
CA ASP A 85 15.34 1.76 -0.46
C ASP A 85 16.79 1.60 0.04
N LYS A 86 17.46 2.72 0.34
CA LYS A 86 18.81 2.70 0.97
C LYS A 86 18.80 2.16 2.39
N TYR A 87 17.71 2.37 3.13
CA TYR A 87 17.54 1.82 4.47
C TYR A 87 17.34 0.30 4.43
N ASP A 88 16.50 -0.19 3.52
CA ASP A 88 16.20 -1.62 3.38
C ASP A 88 17.41 -2.42 2.85
N SER A 89 18.35 -1.76 2.17
CA SER A 89 19.60 -2.33 1.64
C SER A 89 20.86 -1.93 2.43
N ALA A 90 20.72 -1.40 3.64
CA ALA A 90 21.84 -0.93 4.44
C ALA A 90 22.82 -2.07 4.82
N THR A 91 24.12 -1.78 4.79
CA THR A 91 25.16 -2.79 5.04
C THR A 91 25.66 -2.77 6.49
N GLU A 92 25.75 -3.94 7.12
CA GLU A 92 26.34 -4.09 8.45
C GLU A 92 27.87 -3.99 8.41
N VAL A 93 28.42 -3.10 9.23
CA VAL A 93 29.85 -2.82 9.32
C VAL A 93 30.33 -2.92 10.77
N ARG A 94 31.62 -3.24 10.93
CA ARG A 94 32.34 -3.23 12.20
C ARG A 94 33.46 -2.20 12.17
N ILE A 95 33.78 -1.63 13.32
CA ILE A 95 34.92 -0.74 13.48
C ILE A 95 36.17 -1.59 13.76
N SER A 96 37.20 -1.45 12.93
CA SER A 96 38.51 -2.06 13.14
C SER A 96 39.23 -1.41 14.33
N LYS A 97 40.20 -2.11 14.95
CA LYS A 97 41.06 -1.53 16.01
C LYS A 97 41.74 -0.21 15.58
N ARG A 98 41.92 0.02 14.28
CA ARG A 98 42.46 1.24 13.68
C ARG A 98 41.40 2.29 13.30
N GLY A 99 40.16 2.15 13.77
CA GLY A 99 39.04 3.07 13.49
C GLY A 99 38.41 2.97 12.09
N LYS A 100 38.88 2.07 11.22
CA LYS A 100 38.32 1.90 9.86
C LYS A 100 37.06 1.03 9.88
N LEU A 101 36.03 1.45 9.14
CA LEU A 101 34.84 0.64 8.89
C LEU A 101 35.18 -0.53 7.96
N GLN A 102 34.74 -1.73 8.35
CA GLN A 102 34.88 -2.94 7.56
C GLN A 102 33.55 -3.67 7.49
N VAL A 103 33.17 -4.19 6.33
CA VAL A 103 31.95 -5.01 6.20
C VAL A 103 32.06 -6.23 7.12
N LYS A 104 31.01 -6.54 7.88
CA LYS A 104 31.01 -7.66 8.82
C LYS A 104 31.00 -9.02 8.09
N ASN A 105 30.21 -9.13 7.02
CA ASN A 105 30.13 -10.33 6.18
C ASN A 105 30.70 -10.06 4.76
N PRO A 106 31.83 -10.70 4.40
CA PRO A 106 32.51 -10.46 3.12
C PRO A 106 31.71 -10.83 1.86
N ARG A 107 30.60 -11.57 1.99
CA ARG A 107 29.74 -11.93 0.84
C ARG A 107 28.95 -10.73 0.31
N PHE A 108 28.79 -9.67 1.10
CA PHE A 108 28.11 -8.46 0.68
C PHE A 108 29.09 -7.48 0.01
N SER A 109 28.57 -6.71 -0.94
CA SER A 109 29.33 -5.66 -1.62
C SER A 109 29.79 -4.60 -0.63
N ARG A 110 30.95 -4.01 -0.91
CA ARG A 110 31.42 -2.85 -0.15
C ARG A 110 30.46 -1.68 -0.38
N PRO A 111 29.96 -1.03 0.67
CA PRO A 111 29.05 0.10 0.54
C PRO A 111 29.74 1.28 -0.13
N THR A 112 29.00 2.02 -0.94
CA THR A 112 29.42 3.28 -1.56
C THR A 112 29.19 4.46 -0.61
N VAL A 113 29.67 5.64 -0.99
CA VAL A 113 29.42 6.90 -0.26
C VAL A 113 27.93 7.28 -0.16
N ASN A 114 27.05 6.59 -0.88
CA ASN A 114 25.62 6.86 -0.95
C ASN A 114 24.77 5.81 -0.24
N ASP A 115 25.41 4.77 0.29
CA ASP A 115 24.72 3.67 0.96
C ASP A 115 24.69 3.93 2.46
N LEU A 116 23.61 3.49 3.09
CA LEU A 116 23.50 3.53 4.53
C LEU A 116 24.24 2.33 5.13
N VAL A 117 24.90 2.55 6.25
CA VAL A 117 25.60 1.50 7.01
C VAL A 117 25.14 1.53 8.46
N TYR A 118 25.17 0.36 9.11
CA TYR A 118 24.86 0.24 10.53
C TYR A 118 25.87 -0.66 11.24
N ILE A 119 26.03 -0.46 12.55
CA ILE A 119 27.00 -1.21 13.37
C ILE A 119 26.25 -2.22 14.25
N ASP A 120 25.18 -1.78 14.90
CA ASP A 120 24.41 -2.59 15.84
C ASP A 120 23.06 -2.98 15.25
N GLU A 121 22.62 -4.20 15.55
CA GLU A 121 21.31 -4.70 15.15
C GLU A 121 20.18 -3.89 15.80
N SER A 122 19.05 -3.80 15.09
CA SER A 122 17.87 -3.10 15.60
C SER A 122 17.24 -3.88 16.77
N PRO A 123 16.82 -3.20 17.85
CA PRO A 123 16.16 -3.85 18.98
C PRO A 123 14.75 -4.34 18.60
N ASN A 124 14.15 -5.13 19.48
CA ASN A 124 12.76 -5.55 19.34
C ASN A 124 11.79 -4.39 19.68
N TYR A 125 11.15 -3.83 18.65
CA TYR A 125 10.16 -2.74 18.80
C TYR A 125 8.73 -3.20 19.13
N CYS A 126 8.48 -4.50 19.25
CA CYS A 126 7.15 -5.03 19.57
C CYS A 126 6.71 -4.70 21.00
N VAL A 127 7.66 -4.59 21.92
CA VAL A 127 7.43 -4.35 23.35
C VAL A 127 7.82 -2.93 23.69
N ARG A 128 7.05 -2.31 24.59
CA ARG A 128 7.37 -0.97 25.11
C ARG A 128 8.67 -1.04 25.88
N ASN A 129 9.63 -0.21 25.49
CA ASN A 129 10.92 -0.05 26.17
C ASN A 129 11.22 1.45 26.30
N PRO A 130 10.93 2.06 27.46
CA PRO A 130 11.16 3.49 27.70
C PRO A 130 12.63 3.91 27.56
N SER A 131 13.58 3.06 27.95
CA SER A 131 15.01 3.35 27.87
C SER A 131 15.51 3.54 26.44
N LEU A 132 14.87 2.88 25.47
CA LEU A 132 15.14 3.03 24.04
C LEU A 132 14.18 4.02 23.36
N GLY A 133 13.22 4.58 24.09
CA GLY A 133 12.13 5.38 23.51
C GLY A 133 11.14 4.57 22.65
N SER A 134 11.16 3.24 22.73
CA SER A 134 10.23 2.38 22.02
C SER A 134 8.88 2.34 22.73
N LEU A 135 7.80 2.76 22.06
CA LEU A 135 6.44 2.70 22.61
C LEU A 135 5.80 1.31 22.52
N GLY A 136 6.40 0.38 21.79
CA GLY A 136 5.77 -0.89 21.42
C GLY A 136 4.80 -0.75 20.25
N THR A 137 4.16 -1.86 19.84
CA THR A 137 3.20 -1.87 18.71
C THR A 137 1.75 -2.06 19.14
N GLN A 138 1.46 -2.06 20.45
CA GLN A 138 0.10 -2.20 20.96
C GLN A 138 -0.77 -1.00 20.55
N GLY A 139 -2.00 -1.27 20.13
CA GLY A 139 -2.97 -0.24 19.71
C GLY A 139 -2.72 0.34 18.31
N ARG A 140 -1.71 -0.13 17.58
CA ARG A 140 -1.48 0.29 16.19
C ARG A 140 -2.47 -0.36 15.24
N GLU A 141 -2.88 0.41 14.24
CA GLU A 141 -3.65 -0.09 13.10
C GLU A 141 -2.75 -0.98 12.23
N CYS A 142 -3.28 -2.13 11.81
CA CYS A 142 -2.60 -3.08 10.94
C CYS A 142 -3.53 -3.48 9.80
N ASN A 143 -3.02 -4.17 8.78
CA ASN A 143 -3.79 -4.67 7.66
C ASN A 143 -3.73 -6.20 7.62
N ARG A 144 -4.87 -6.88 7.65
CA ARG A 144 -4.90 -8.35 7.62
C ARG A 144 -4.45 -8.93 6.28
N THR A 145 -4.85 -8.29 5.19
CA THR A 145 -4.67 -8.84 3.84
C THR A 145 -3.28 -8.55 3.31
N SER A 146 -2.58 -7.57 3.88
CA SER A 146 -1.21 -7.26 3.53
C SER A 146 -0.23 -8.35 3.97
N ARG A 147 0.76 -8.59 3.12
CA ARG A 147 1.95 -9.41 3.39
C ARG A 147 3.19 -8.55 3.74
N GLY A 148 3.05 -7.22 3.73
CA GLY A 148 4.12 -6.27 3.98
C GLY A 148 4.29 -5.91 5.46
N LEU A 149 4.97 -4.80 5.71
CA LEU A 149 5.27 -4.30 7.06
C LEU A 149 4.03 -3.85 7.85
N ASP A 150 2.97 -3.49 7.14
CA ASP A 150 1.64 -3.17 7.69
C ASP A 150 0.83 -4.42 8.04
N SER A 151 1.33 -5.63 7.74
CA SER A 151 0.63 -6.86 8.03
C SER A 151 0.35 -7.02 9.52
N CYS A 152 -0.89 -7.40 9.87
CA CYS A 152 -1.23 -7.68 11.26
C CYS A 152 -0.41 -8.81 11.89
N HIS A 153 0.07 -9.76 11.09
CA HIS A 153 0.95 -10.81 11.62
C HIS A 153 2.27 -10.23 12.13
N LEU A 154 2.87 -9.31 11.37
CA LEU A 154 4.14 -8.66 11.71
C LEU A 154 3.95 -7.57 12.76
N LEU A 155 3.02 -6.64 12.54
CA LEU A 155 2.84 -5.46 13.40
C LEU A 155 2.34 -5.82 14.80
N CYS A 156 1.48 -6.84 14.91
CA CYS A 156 0.99 -7.34 16.20
C CYS A 156 1.91 -8.38 16.83
N CYS A 157 3.01 -8.75 16.14
CA CYS A 157 4.05 -9.67 16.63
C CYS A 157 3.47 -11.00 17.15
N GLY A 158 2.48 -11.56 16.42
CA GLY A 158 1.83 -12.83 16.78
C GLY A 158 0.81 -12.77 17.94
N ARG A 159 0.61 -11.63 18.61
CA ARG A 159 -0.30 -11.49 19.77
C ARG A 159 -1.80 -11.50 19.42
N GLY A 160 -2.15 -11.67 18.15
CA GLY A 160 -3.52 -11.48 17.65
C GLY A 160 -3.89 -10.00 17.48
N TYR A 161 -5.14 -9.76 17.09
CA TYR A 161 -5.63 -8.44 16.73
C TYR A 161 -7.15 -8.35 16.93
N ASN A 162 -7.66 -7.15 17.21
CA ASN A 162 -9.09 -6.91 17.44
C ASN A 162 -9.75 -6.24 16.23
N THR A 163 -11.08 -6.38 16.16
CA THR A 163 -11.93 -5.79 15.13
C THR A 163 -12.76 -4.69 15.78
N ALA A 164 -12.78 -3.50 15.21
CA ALA A 164 -13.40 -2.32 15.79
C ALA A 164 -14.56 -1.83 14.91
N LYS A 165 -15.74 -1.62 15.50
CA LYS A 165 -16.82 -0.88 14.83
C LYS A 165 -16.57 0.60 15.07
N VAL A 166 -16.32 1.36 14.00
CA VAL A 166 -16.00 2.79 14.09
C VAL A 166 -17.01 3.59 13.30
N THR A 167 -17.60 4.60 13.93
CA THR A 167 -18.45 5.59 13.26
C THR A 167 -17.54 6.57 12.52
N ARG A 168 -17.58 6.56 11.19
CA ARG A 168 -16.81 7.47 10.36
C ARG A 168 -17.68 8.65 9.94
N THR A 169 -17.31 9.84 10.38
CA THR A 169 -17.94 11.08 9.95
C THR A 169 -17.20 11.62 8.73
N PHE A 170 -17.93 11.93 7.65
CA PHE A 170 -17.36 12.48 6.42
C PHE A 170 -18.26 13.56 5.83
N ARG A 171 -17.69 14.42 4.98
CA ARG A 171 -18.44 15.44 4.24
C ARG A 171 -19.09 14.82 3.02
N CYS A 172 -20.40 14.88 2.95
CA CYS A 172 -21.21 14.30 1.88
C CYS A 172 -22.10 15.39 1.27
N ARG A 173 -22.68 15.11 0.09
CA ARG A 173 -23.68 15.97 -0.56
C ARG A 173 -23.22 17.43 -0.69
N CYS A 174 -21.95 17.60 -1.05
CA CYS A 174 -21.33 18.90 -1.22
C CYS A 174 -21.93 19.63 -2.43
N LYS A 175 -22.42 20.86 -2.22
CA LYS A 175 -22.89 21.75 -3.29
C LYS A 175 -21.95 22.94 -3.40
N PHE A 176 -21.56 23.25 -4.63
CA PHE A 176 -20.80 24.46 -4.92
C PHE A 176 -21.78 25.62 -5.07
N HIS A 177 -21.57 26.66 -4.28
CA HIS A 177 -22.30 27.92 -4.39
C HIS A 177 -21.43 28.90 -5.18
N TRP A 178 -21.95 29.35 -6.33
CA TRP A 178 -21.26 30.30 -7.19
C TRP A 178 -20.98 31.58 -6.40
N CYS A 179 -19.69 31.94 -6.31
CA CYS A 179 -19.08 32.96 -5.44
C CYS A 179 -19.01 32.65 -3.92
N CYS A 180 -18.08 31.87 -3.35
CA CYS A 180 -17.04 30.96 -3.84
C CYS A 180 -16.83 29.89 -2.75
N HIS A 181 -17.87 29.13 -2.39
CA HIS A 181 -17.75 28.17 -1.28
C HIS A 181 -18.47 26.85 -1.58
N VAL A 182 -17.93 25.78 -1.00
CA VAL A 182 -18.54 24.46 -1.04
C VAL A 182 -19.23 24.21 0.28
N GLN A 183 -20.56 24.07 0.26
CA GLN A 183 -21.34 23.70 1.43
C GLN A 183 -21.58 22.18 1.41
N CYS A 184 -21.12 21.48 2.44
CA CYS A 184 -21.30 20.03 2.58
C CYS A 184 -22.12 19.71 3.83
N GLN A 185 -22.87 18.62 3.79
CA GLN A 185 -23.47 18.01 4.99
C GLN A 185 -22.43 17.11 5.68
N GLN A 186 -22.47 17.00 7.01
CA GLN A 186 -21.78 15.94 7.73
C GLN A 186 -22.64 14.67 7.72
N CYS A 187 -22.16 13.62 7.08
CA CYS A 187 -22.74 12.29 7.13
C CYS A 187 -21.92 11.39 8.06
N THR A 188 -22.57 10.40 8.66
CA THR A 188 -21.93 9.34 9.44
C THR A 188 -22.25 7.99 8.82
N GLU A 189 -21.25 7.12 8.74
CA GLU A 189 -21.46 5.71 8.41
C GLU A 189 -20.78 4.83 9.47
N ILE A 190 -21.39 3.68 9.75
CA ILE A 190 -20.77 2.68 10.62
C ILE A 190 -19.86 1.83 9.74
N VAL A 191 -18.56 1.91 10.00
CA VAL A 191 -17.57 1.09 9.32
C VAL A 191 -17.15 -0.03 10.25
N LEU A 192 -17.29 -1.28 9.79
CA LEU A 192 -16.68 -2.42 10.47
C LEU A 192 -15.22 -2.50 10.06
N LEU A 193 -14.31 -2.22 10.98
CA LEU A 193 -12.88 -2.45 10.79
C LEU A 193 -12.56 -3.85 11.32
N TYR A 194 -12.17 -4.76 10.44
CA TYR A 194 -11.59 -6.04 10.85
C TYR A 194 -10.07 -5.89 10.80
N ASN A 195 -9.48 -5.62 11.97
CA ASN A 195 -8.08 -5.24 12.17
C ASN A 195 -7.54 -4.31 11.08
N GLY A 196 -7.93 -3.04 11.24
CA GLY A 196 -7.53 -1.87 10.44
C GLY A 196 -7.99 -1.89 8.98
N SER A 197 -8.58 -2.97 8.50
CA SER A 197 -9.17 -3.02 7.15
C SER A 197 -10.68 -2.82 7.22
N GLN A 198 -11.20 -1.85 6.47
CA GLN A 198 -12.63 -1.68 6.28
C GLN A 198 -13.23 -2.92 5.58
N LEU A 199 -14.14 -3.61 6.28
CA LEU A 199 -14.97 -4.64 5.68
C LEU A 199 -15.96 -4.00 4.72
N LYS A 200 -15.95 -4.45 3.46
CA LYS A 200 -16.95 -4.08 2.47
C LYS A 200 -18.12 -5.04 2.58
N PHE A 201 -19.31 -4.50 2.82
CA PHE A 201 -20.54 -5.26 2.65
C PHE A 201 -20.77 -5.46 1.15
N VAL A 202 -20.72 -6.72 0.71
CA VAL A 202 -21.00 -7.12 -0.67
C VAL A 202 -22.26 -7.96 -0.69
N THR A 203 -23.09 -7.78 -1.71
CA THR A 203 -24.34 -8.54 -1.89
C THR A 203 -24.09 -9.94 -2.44
N SER A 204 -22.90 -10.19 -3.01
CA SER A 204 -22.49 -11.50 -3.50
C SER A 204 -20.99 -11.69 -3.29
N THR A 205 -20.56 -12.89 -2.90
CA THR A 205 -19.15 -13.21 -2.68
C THR A 205 -18.81 -14.64 -3.09
N LYS A 206 -17.58 -14.87 -3.54
CA LYS A 206 -17.09 -16.21 -3.88
C LYS A 206 -16.34 -16.80 -2.70
N PHE A 207 -16.80 -17.93 -2.20
CA PHE A 207 -16.13 -18.66 -1.13
C PHE A 207 -16.02 -20.14 -1.48
N LEU A 208 -14.79 -20.68 -1.43
CA LEU A 208 -14.47 -22.06 -1.83
C LEU A 208 -15.04 -22.44 -3.21
N GLY A 209 -15.08 -21.51 -4.16
CA GLY A 209 -15.61 -21.79 -5.50
C GLY A 209 -17.13 -21.63 -5.67
N LEU A 210 -17.87 -21.51 -4.57
CA LEU A 210 -19.31 -21.26 -4.56
C LEU A 210 -19.59 -19.76 -4.52
N MET A 211 -20.64 -19.30 -5.21
CA MET A 211 -21.07 -17.90 -5.18
C MET A 211 -22.23 -17.77 -4.19
N TRP A 212 -22.03 -16.96 -3.16
CA TRP A 212 -22.94 -16.73 -2.06
C TRP A 212 -23.59 -15.37 -2.24
N ASP A 213 -24.89 -15.35 -2.50
CA ASP A 213 -25.68 -14.12 -2.53
C ASP A 213 -26.25 -13.85 -1.12
N ASP A 214 -26.41 -12.59 -0.75
CA ASP A 214 -26.94 -12.13 0.55
C ASP A 214 -28.27 -12.78 0.95
N LYS A 215 -29.10 -13.10 -0.05
CA LYS A 215 -30.41 -13.75 0.09
C LYS A 215 -30.37 -15.26 -0.09
N MET A 216 -29.19 -15.86 -0.26
CA MET A 216 -29.00 -17.31 -0.49
C MET A 216 -29.88 -17.86 -1.62
N ASN A 217 -30.08 -17.05 -2.67
CA ASN A 217 -30.95 -17.39 -3.79
C ASN A 217 -30.29 -18.34 -4.81
N TRP A 218 -28.96 -18.48 -4.72
CA TRP A 218 -28.10 -19.31 -5.58
C TRP A 218 -28.24 -19.09 -7.09
N SER A 219 -28.96 -18.06 -7.53
CA SER A 219 -29.35 -17.91 -8.93
C SER A 219 -28.14 -17.59 -9.80
N GLN A 220 -27.22 -16.77 -9.30
CA GLN A 220 -25.95 -16.49 -9.99
C GLN A 220 -25.06 -17.73 -10.01
N HIS A 221 -24.98 -18.43 -8.88
CA HIS A 221 -24.16 -19.63 -8.75
C HIS A 221 -24.62 -20.76 -9.70
N ILE A 222 -25.92 -21.03 -9.74
CA ILE A 222 -26.52 -22.07 -10.57
C ILE A 222 -26.30 -21.77 -12.06
N GLN A 223 -26.40 -20.51 -12.48
CA GLN A 223 -26.08 -20.13 -13.87
C GLN A 223 -24.59 -20.36 -14.20
N LEU A 224 -23.70 -20.06 -13.26
CA LEU A 224 -22.27 -20.32 -13.42
C LEU A 224 -21.97 -21.82 -13.52
N ILE A 225 -22.59 -22.66 -12.68
CA ILE A 225 -22.48 -24.12 -12.74
C ILE A 225 -23.00 -24.62 -14.09
N LYS A 226 -24.20 -24.21 -14.49
CA LYS A 226 -24.82 -24.56 -15.78
C LYS A 226 -23.87 -24.28 -16.93
N ASN A 227 -23.35 -23.05 -17.02
CA ASN A 227 -22.48 -22.65 -18.12
C ASN A 227 -21.18 -23.45 -18.16
N ARG A 228 -20.58 -23.75 -17.00
CA ARG A 228 -19.37 -24.57 -16.93
C ARG A 228 -19.63 -26.01 -17.34
N ALA A 229 -20.72 -26.60 -16.86
CA ALA A 229 -21.09 -27.96 -17.18
C ALA A 229 -21.45 -28.11 -18.67
N LEU A 230 -22.19 -27.14 -19.24
CA LEU A 230 -22.47 -27.10 -20.68
C LEU A 230 -21.21 -26.95 -21.52
N ASN A 231 -20.26 -26.10 -21.11
CA ASN A 231 -18.98 -25.97 -21.82
C ASN A 231 -18.19 -27.29 -21.81
N SER A 232 -18.13 -27.97 -20.67
CA SER A 232 -17.52 -29.30 -20.56
C SER A 232 -18.26 -30.31 -21.45
N LEU A 233 -19.60 -30.31 -21.45
CA LEU A 233 -20.40 -31.22 -22.25
C LEU A 233 -20.25 -30.97 -23.75
N ASN A 234 -20.19 -29.70 -24.17
CA ASN A 234 -19.95 -29.32 -25.57
C ASN A 234 -18.58 -29.82 -26.06
N ALA A 235 -17.55 -29.77 -25.20
CA ALA A 235 -16.26 -30.38 -25.52
C ALA A 235 -16.36 -31.91 -25.68
N LEU A 236 -17.16 -32.59 -24.83
CA LEU A 236 -17.43 -34.02 -25.00
C LEU A 236 -18.19 -34.33 -26.29
N LYS A 237 -19.13 -33.47 -26.68
CA LYS A 237 -19.89 -33.61 -27.94
C LYS A 237 -18.95 -33.56 -29.16
N MET A 238 -17.92 -32.73 -29.14
CA MET A 238 -16.92 -32.66 -30.24
C MET A 238 -16.17 -33.97 -30.45
N VAL A 239 -15.88 -34.73 -29.39
CA VAL A 239 -15.16 -36.03 -29.48
C VAL A 239 -16.09 -37.24 -29.66
N SER A 240 -17.41 -37.01 -29.65
CA SER A 240 -18.46 -38.04 -29.77
C SER A 240 -18.89 -38.34 -31.22
N CYS A 241 -18.14 -37.88 -32.23
CA CYS A 241 -18.49 -38.02 -33.65
C CYS A 241 -18.70 -39.48 -34.10
N LYS A 242 -19.75 -39.75 -34.89
CA LYS A 242 -20.14 -41.13 -35.27
C LYS A 242 -19.14 -41.88 -36.19
N LYS A 243 -18.18 -41.20 -36.84
CA LYS A 243 -17.23 -41.80 -37.80
C LYS A 243 -15.84 -42.13 -37.22
N TRP A 244 -15.32 -41.32 -36.30
CA TRP A 244 -13.99 -41.47 -35.66
C TRP A 244 -14.03 -41.14 -34.15
N GLY A 245 -15.20 -41.31 -33.52
CA GLY A 245 -15.44 -40.87 -32.14
C GLY A 245 -15.04 -41.89 -31.09
N VAL A 246 -14.99 -41.37 -29.87
CA VAL A 246 -14.62 -42.13 -28.68
C VAL A 246 -15.73 -43.12 -28.28
N ARG A 247 -15.37 -44.33 -27.87
CA ARG A 247 -16.33 -45.36 -27.41
C ARG A 247 -17.18 -44.84 -26.24
N ARG A 248 -18.45 -45.28 -26.16
CA ARG A 248 -19.39 -44.90 -25.09
C ARG A 248 -18.82 -45.05 -23.67
N SER A 249 -18.08 -46.12 -23.38
CA SER A 249 -17.47 -46.36 -22.07
C SER A 249 -16.46 -45.27 -21.68
N VAL A 250 -15.70 -44.77 -22.65
CA VAL A 250 -14.71 -43.70 -22.45
C VAL A 250 -15.40 -42.34 -22.37
N LEU A 251 -16.45 -42.10 -23.16
CA LEU A 251 -17.30 -40.90 -23.02
C LEU A 251 -17.95 -40.82 -21.64
N LEU A 252 -18.44 -41.94 -21.11
CA LEU A 252 -18.99 -42.03 -19.75
C LEU A 252 -17.93 -41.74 -18.69
N ARG A 253 -16.69 -42.20 -18.90
CA ARG A 253 -15.56 -41.88 -18.03
C ARG A 253 -15.25 -40.39 -18.06
N PHE A 254 -15.23 -39.77 -19.24
CA PHE A 254 -15.01 -38.34 -19.37
C PHE A 254 -16.13 -37.50 -18.75
N TYR A 255 -17.40 -37.88 -18.93
CA TYR A 255 -18.52 -37.21 -18.25
C TYR A 255 -18.36 -37.27 -16.72
N LYS A 256 -18.09 -38.46 -16.16
CA LYS A 256 -17.86 -38.66 -14.72
C LYS A 256 -16.64 -37.91 -14.18
N SER A 257 -15.61 -37.70 -15.01
CA SER A 257 -14.37 -37.05 -14.59
C SER A 257 -14.36 -35.53 -14.77
N PHE A 258 -15.06 -35.00 -15.78
CA PHE A 258 -14.98 -33.58 -16.13
C PHE A 258 -16.27 -32.80 -15.90
N THR A 259 -17.43 -33.43 -16.11
CA THR A 259 -18.72 -32.74 -16.05
C THR A 259 -19.42 -32.96 -14.71
N LEU A 260 -19.49 -34.22 -14.25
CA LEU A 260 -20.17 -34.56 -12.99
C LEU A 260 -19.58 -33.84 -11.76
N PRO A 261 -18.24 -33.68 -11.60
CA PRO A 261 -17.69 -32.96 -10.46
C PRO A 261 -18.09 -31.47 -10.40
N ILE A 262 -18.43 -30.86 -11.55
CA ILE A 262 -18.92 -29.47 -11.60
C ILE A 262 -20.34 -29.37 -11.01
N LEU A 263 -21.15 -30.42 -11.17
CA LEU A 263 -22.53 -30.51 -10.71
C LEU A 263 -22.65 -31.10 -9.29
N ASP A 264 -21.65 -31.83 -8.81
CA ASP A 264 -21.67 -32.43 -7.48
C ASP A 264 -21.01 -31.53 -6.44
N TYR A 265 -20.03 -30.70 -6.84
CA TYR A 265 -19.30 -29.86 -5.92
C TYR A 265 -20.21 -28.79 -5.30
N GLY A 266 -20.50 -28.93 -4.00
CA GLY A 266 -21.33 -28.01 -3.23
C GLY A 266 -22.84 -28.20 -3.42
N CYS A 267 -23.29 -29.29 -4.03
CA CYS A 267 -24.71 -29.57 -4.26
C CYS A 267 -25.52 -29.65 -2.96
N PHE A 268 -24.91 -30.12 -1.87
CA PHE A 268 -25.51 -30.12 -0.53
C PHE A 268 -25.73 -28.71 0.03
N ILE A 269 -25.08 -27.68 -0.52
CA ILE A 269 -25.22 -26.28 -0.11
C ILE A 269 -26.26 -25.58 -0.99
N TYR A 270 -26.07 -25.56 -2.31
CA TYR A 270 -27.00 -24.88 -3.21
C TYR A 270 -28.28 -25.66 -3.48
N GLY A 271 -28.36 -26.93 -3.07
CA GLY A 271 -29.58 -27.74 -3.12
C GLY A 271 -30.73 -27.15 -2.32
N SER A 272 -30.47 -26.18 -1.43
CA SER A 272 -31.51 -25.40 -0.75
C SER A 272 -32.18 -24.34 -1.64
N ALA A 273 -31.75 -24.17 -2.90
CA ALA A 273 -32.35 -23.21 -3.82
C ALA A 273 -33.78 -23.63 -4.21
N LYS A 274 -34.61 -22.65 -4.58
CA LYS A 274 -35.97 -22.93 -5.07
C LYS A 274 -35.92 -23.82 -6.32
N ASP A 275 -36.90 -24.71 -6.46
CA ASP A 275 -36.96 -25.69 -7.56
C ASP A 275 -36.83 -25.04 -8.94
N HIS A 276 -37.51 -23.91 -9.19
CA HIS A 276 -37.40 -23.22 -10.47
C HIS A 276 -35.97 -22.76 -10.81
N VAL A 277 -35.11 -22.54 -9.80
CA VAL A 277 -33.69 -22.22 -9.99
C VAL A 277 -32.92 -23.51 -10.25
N LEU A 278 -33.10 -24.54 -9.44
CA LEU A 278 -32.43 -25.85 -9.59
C LEU A 278 -32.74 -26.50 -10.94
N ASN A 279 -33.97 -26.38 -11.43
CA ASN A 279 -34.42 -26.91 -12.71
C ASN A 279 -33.63 -26.38 -13.91
N LYS A 280 -32.89 -25.28 -13.76
CA LYS A 280 -31.97 -24.79 -14.80
C LYS A 280 -30.82 -25.77 -15.05
N LEU A 281 -30.41 -26.55 -14.06
CA LEU A 281 -29.36 -27.58 -14.19
C LEU A 281 -29.86 -28.83 -14.93
N ASN A 282 -31.16 -29.11 -14.92
CA ASN A 282 -31.73 -30.25 -15.65
C ASN A 282 -31.42 -30.19 -17.15
N THR A 283 -31.25 -28.98 -17.70
CA THR A 283 -30.83 -28.77 -19.10
C THR A 283 -29.46 -29.39 -19.44
N VAL A 284 -28.62 -29.66 -18.44
CA VAL A 284 -27.32 -30.34 -18.62
C VAL A 284 -27.49 -31.85 -18.68
N HIS A 285 -28.45 -32.40 -17.93
CA HIS A 285 -28.70 -33.86 -17.86
C HIS A 285 -29.53 -34.39 -19.04
N HIS A 286 -30.34 -33.53 -19.66
CA HIS A 286 -31.25 -33.90 -20.76
C HIS A 286 -30.74 -33.51 -22.16
N GLN A 287 -29.42 -33.37 -22.34
CA GLN A 287 -28.77 -32.90 -23.58
C GLN A 287 -27.86 -33.93 -24.26
#